data_AF-A0A836PL23-F1
#
_entry.id   AF-A0A836PL23-F1
#
_cell.length_a   1.000
_cell.length_b   1.000
_cell.length_c   1.000
_cell.angle_alpha   90.00
_cell.angle_beta   90.00
_cell.angle_gamma   90.00
#
_symmetry.space_group_name_H-M   'P 1'
#
loop_
_entity.id
_entity.type
_entity.pdbx_description
1 polymer ?
#
loop_
_entity_poly.entity_id
_entity_poly.type
_entity_poly.pdbx_seq_one_letter_code
_entity_poly.pdbx_strand_id
1 'polypeptide(L)'
;MSVKTYKKPHKQGLYDPANEKDSCGVGFIAHVKGHRSHKIIQDAGIALEAMTHRGACGCEANTGDGAGIMTALPHDFFTKVALTDWAVTLPPPGHYAAGLVFLPQDATERKQCKAVVEDFIRQQNQQLIGWRPVPADADAADIGPSARATEPVIEQLFIAASDGFSDDSFERQLYLIRKQSTKVIRNDTTLAQHAMFYVCSLSTKVIIYKGQLMPEQVMKYFPDLNDPDFTSHLAMVHSRFSTNTFPSWDRAQPNRFMSHNGEINTLRGNQNWMRAREGML
;
A
#
# COMPACT_ATOMS: atom_id res chain seq x y z
N MET A 1 -4.33 27.32 14.97
CA MET A 1 -4.75 25.92 15.16
C MET A 1 -4.82 25.27 13.79
N SER A 2 -3.85 24.41 13.45
CA SER A 2 -3.83 23.73 12.14
C SER A 2 -4.94 22.67 12.13
N VAL A 3 -5.91 22.82 11.24
CA VAL A 3 -6.99 21.84 11.03
C VAL A 3 -6.38 20.63 10.33
N LYS A 4 -6.10 19.56 11.07
CA LYS A 4 -5.68 18.27 10.50
C LYS A 4 -6.76 17.81 9.53
N THR A 5 -6.47 17.86 8.22
CA THR A 5 -7.44 17.54 7.17
C THR A 5 -7.12 16.16 6.61
N TYR A 6 -8.00 15.19 6.87
CA TYR A 6 -7.83 13.79 6.43
C TYR A 6 -8.55 13.49 5.09
N LYS A 7 -9.05 14.52 4.40
CA LYS A 7 -9.85 14.42 3.17
C LYS A 7 -9.20 15.22 2.05
N LYS A 8 -9.49 14.86 0.79
CA LYS A 8 -9.13 15.70 -0.36
C LYS A 8 -9.74 17.09 -0.17
N PRO A 9 -9.01 18.19 -0.40
CA PRO A 9 -9.58 19.52 -0.32
C PRO A 9 -10.66 19.70 -1.39
N HIS A 10 -11.70 20.45 -1.03
CA HIS A 10 -12.72 20.88 -1.98
C HIS A 10 -12.15 21.92 -2.94
N LYS A 11 -12.83 22.13 -4.07
CA LYS A 11 -12.50 23.22 -5.02
C LYS A 11 -12.44 24.55 -4.26
N GLN A 12 -11.31 25.24 -4.31
CA GLN A 12 -11.12 26.54 -3.65
C GLN A 12 -10.26 27.47 -4.52
N GLY A 13 -10.70 28.70 -4.73
CA GLY A 13 -9.99 29.65 -5.59
C GLY A 13 -9.74 29.07 -6.99
N LEU A 14 -8.48 29.07 -7.43
CA LEU A 14 -8.03 28.49 -8.70
C LEU A 14 -7.79 26.97 -8.65
N TYR A 15 -7.79 26.36 -7.47
CA TYR A 15 -7.61 24.91 -7.32
C TYR A 15 -8.90 24.18 -7.67
N ASP A 16 -8.86 23.36 -8.71
CA ASP A 16 -9.91 22.41 -9.09
C ASP A 16 -9.33 20.98 -9.04
N PRO A 17 -9.84 20.08 -8.18
CA PRO A 17 -9.44 18.67 -8.15
C PRO A 17 -9.56 17.95 -9.50
N ALA A 18 -10.31 18.50 -10.46
CA ALA A 18 -10.44 17.96 -11.81
C ALA A 18 -9.23 18.22 -12.72
N ASN A 19 -8.32 19.13 -12.35
CA ASN A 19 -7.16 19.55 -13.16
C ASN A 19 -5.80 19.07 -12.59
N GLU A 20 -5.80 17.99 -11.80
CA GLU A 20 -4.58 17.39 -11.20
C GLU A 20 -3.63 16.85 -12.29
N LYS A 21 -2.31 17.11 -12.17
CA LYS A 21 -1.26 16.65 -13.11
C LYS A 21 -0.07 16.04 -12.35
N ASP A 22 0.51 14.96 -12.88
CA ASP A 22 1.64 14.23 -12.28
C ASP A 22 2.76 13.93 -13.31
N SER A 23 4.04 13.96 -12.90
CA SER A 23 5.23 13.66 -13.74
C SER A 23 6.23 12.75 -13.04
N CYS A 24 5.97 11.44 -13.03
CA CYS A 24 6.61 10.48 -12.13
C CYS A 24 7.96 9.91 -12.64
N GLY A 25 8.51 8.94 -11.90
CA GLY A 25 9.46 7.92 -12.36
C GLY A 25 8.91 6.50 -12.11
N VAL A 26 9.18 5.55 -13.00
CA VAL A 26 8.80 4.14 -12.82
C VAL A 26 9.95 3.24 -13.30
N GLY A 27 10.16 2.11 -12.62
CA GLY A 27 11.15 1.12 -13.01
C GLY A 27 10.81 -0.25 -12.43
N PHE A 28 11.37 -1.31 -13.01
CA PHE A 28 11.28 -2.64 -12.44
C PHE A 28 12.54 -3.44 -12.72
N ILE A 29 12.82 -4.40 -11.85
CA ILE A 29 13.90 -5.37 -11.96
C ILE A 29 13.27 -6.74 -11.79
N ALA A 30 13.60 -7.66 -12.70
CA ALA A 30 13.08 -9.01 -12.67
C ALA A 30 14.19 -10.01 -13.00
N HIS A 31 14.19 -11.14 -12.30
CA HIS A 31 14.99 -12.27 -12.69
C HIS A 31 14.26 -13.09 -13.75
N VAL A 32 14.83 -13.21 -14.96
CA VAL A 32 14.17 -13.87 -16.11
C VAL A 32 13.73 -15.32 -15.82
N LYS A 33 14.54 -16.07 -15.06
CA LYS A 33 14.22 -17.45 -14.64
C LYS A 33 13.39 -17.56 -13.35
N GLY A 34 12.98 -16.44 -12.74
CA GLY A 34 12.21 -16.43 -11.50
C GLY A 34 13.00 -16.75 -10.23
N HIS A 35 14.33 -16.78 -10.26
CA HIS A 35 15.14 -16.97 -9.05
C HIS A 35 15.01 -15.76 -8.14
N ARG A 36 14.73 -16.04 -6.86
CA ARG A 36 14.56 -15.02 -5.83
C ARG A 36 15.91 -14.65 -5.25
N SER A 37 16.15 -13.37 -5.03
CA SER A 37 17.32 -12.89 -4.29
C SER A 37 17.01 -11.57 -3.61
N HIS A 38 17.67 -11.32 -2.48
CA HIS A 38 17.61 -10.02 -1.81
C HIS A 38 18.31 -8.93 -2.64
N LYS A 39 19.28 -9.29 -3.49
CA LYS A 39 19.94 -8.37 -4.44
C LYS A 39 18.93 -7.64 -5.34
N ILE A 40 17.83 -8.28 -5.74
CA ILE A 40 16.78 -7.63 -6.55
C ILE A 40 16.11 -6.48 -5.78
N ILE A 41 15.96 -6.61 -4.47
CA ILE A 41 15.41 -5.55 -3.61
C ILE A 41 16.41 -4.40 -3.50
N GLN A 42 17.69 -4.71 -3.27
CA GLN A 42 18.77 -3.72 -3.20
C GLN A 42 18.91 -2.94 -4.50
N ASP A 43 18.97 -3.63 -5.64
CA ASP A 43 19.08 -3.00 -6.96
C ASP A 43 17.85 -2.14 -7.26
N ALA A 44 16.65 -2.54 -6.80
CA ALA A 44 15.43 -1.76 -6.96
C ALA A 44 15.44 -0.51 -6.06
N GLY A 45 15.99 -0.61 -4.85
CA GLY A 45 16.23 0.54 -3.97
C GLY A 45 17.18 1.57 -4.62
N ILE A 46 18.30 1.10 -5.20
CA ILE A 46 19.22 1.96 -5.96
C ILE A 46 18.52 2.62 -7.15
N ALA A 47 17.72 1.84 -7.90
CA ALA A 47 16.96 2.37 -9.02
C ALA A 47 15.94 3.43 -8.58
N LEU A 48 15.30 3.25 -7.43
CA LEU A 48 14.36 4.22 -6.86
C LEU A 48 15.08 5.49 -6.43
N GLU A 49 16.19 5.40 -5.70
CA GLU A 49 17.04 6.55 -5.33
C GLU A 49 17.54 7.33 -6.55
N ALA A 50 17.87 6.64 -7.64
CA ALA A 50 18.26 7.30 -8.88
C ALA A 50 17.11 8.14 -9.49
N MET A 51 15.86 7.93 -9.09
CA MET A 51 14.70 8.72 -9.52
C MET A 51 14.47 9.99 -8.69
N THR A 52 15.25 10.27 -7.64
CA THR A 52 15.06 11.47 -6.79
C THR A 52 15.07 12.78 -7.59
N HIS A 53 15.89 12.88 -8.64
CA HIS A 53 15.91 14.05 -9.55
C HIS A 53 14.59 14.27 -10.32
N ARG A 54 13.69 13.29 -10.31
CA ARG A 54 12.34 13.35 -10.91
C ARG A 54 11.22 13.37 -9.87
N GLY A 55 11.56 13.29 -8.59
CA GLY A 55 10.60 13.41 -7.49
C GLY A 55 10.31 14.86 -7.16
N ALA A 56 9.06 15.17 -6.80
CA ALA A 56 8.73 16.46 -6.20
C ALA A 56 9.04 16.39 -4.72
N CYS A 57 9.73 17.39 -4.20
CA CYS A 57 9.64 17.72 -2.78
C CYS A 57 8.32 18.50 -2.58
N GLY A 58 7.61 18.20 -1.50
CA GLY A 58 6.42 18.92 -1.08
C GLY A 58 6.76 20.33 -0.58
N CYS A 59 5.92 20.90 0.29
CA CYS A 59 6.20 22.20 0.91
C CYS A 59 7.47 22.21 1.78
N GLU A 60 7.92 21.04 2.21
CA GLU A 60 9.12 20.81 3.02
C GLU A 60 10.11 19.96 2.20
N ALA A 61 11.41 20.21 2.38
CA ALA A 61 12.46 19.52 1.62
C ALA A 61 12.47 17.99 1.84
N ASN A 62 11.93 17.52 2.97
CA ASN A 62 11.91 16.12 3.39
C ASN A 62 10.51 15.49 3.41
N THR A 63 9.51 16.15 2.80
CA THR A 63 8.17 15.59 2.56
C THR A 63 8.05 15.25 1.08
N GLY A 64 7.95 13.97 0.73
CA GLY A 64 7.76 13.53 -0.66
C GLY A 64 6.28 13.42 -1.06
N ASP A 65 5.99 13.49 -2.37
CA ASP A 65 4.63 13.30 -2.90
C ASP A 65 4.16 11.84 -2.92
N GLY A 66 5.10 10.91 -2.80
CA GLY A 66 4.85 9.48 -2.68
C GLY A 66 5.90 8.64 -3.41
N ALA A 67 6.37 7.60 -2.74
CA ALA A 67 7.27 6.61 -3.31
C ALA A 67 6.95 5.23 -2.76
N GLY A 68 7.38 4.19 -3.47
CA GLY A 68 7.19 2.83 -3.01
C GLY A 68 7.79 1.77 -3.91
N ILE A 69 7.73 0.55 -3.40
CA ILE A 69 8.21 -0.68 -4.01
C ILE A 69 7.13 -1.77 -3.89
N MET A 70 6.88 -2.47 -5.00
CA MET A 70 6.12 -3.71 -5.05
C MET A 70 7.10 -4.85 -5.28
N THR A 71 6.94 -5.94 -4.53
CA THR A 71 7.73 -7.15 -4.69
C THR A 71 6.82 -8.37 -4.82
N ALA A 72 7.39 -9.50 -5.24
CA ALA A 72 6.76 -10.78 -4.94
C ALA A 72 6.67 -10.97 -3.42
N LEU A 73 5.71 -11.76 -2.96
CA LEU A 73 5.54 -12.09 -1.56
C LEU A 73 6.82 -12.78 -1.03
N PRO A 74 7.51 -12.25 0.00
CA PRO A 74 8.77 -12.80 0.51
C PRO A 74 8.49 -13.92 1.52
N HIS A 75 8.31 -15.15 1.03
CA HIS A 75 7.87 -16.27 1.86
C HIS A 75 8.81 -16.56 3.03
N ASP A 76 10.12 -16.63 2.79
CA ASP A 76 11.10 -17.01 3.81
C ASP A 76 11.13 -15.99 4.97
N PHE A 77 11.15 -14.70 4.65
CA PHE A 77 11.00 -13.61 5.62
C PHE A 77 9.71 -13.75 6.43
N PHE A 78 8.57 -13.99 5.78
CA PHE A 78 7.29 -14.10 6.48
C PHE A 78 7.15 -15.34 7.34
N THR A 79 7.74 -16.47 6.94
CA THR A 79 7.79 -17.67 7.77
C THR A 79 8.58 -17.40 9.06
N LYS A 80 9.72 -16.70 8.96
CA LYS A 80 10.50 -16.26 10.14
C LYS A 80 9.69 -15.32 11.03
N VAL A 81 9.01 -14.34 10.45
CA VAL A 81 8.16 -13.38 11.16
C VAL A 81 7.02 -14.06 11.90
N ALA A 82 6.25 -14.92 11.22
CA ALA A 82 5.09 -15.59 11.84
C ALA A 82 5.50 -16.53 12.99
N LEU A 83 6.65 -17.20 12.86
CA LEU A 83 7.20 -18.01 13.93
C LEU A 83 7.63 -17.15 15.13
N THR A 84 8.26 -16.00 14.88
CA THR A 84 8.75 -15.10 15.93
C THR A 84 7.61 -14.39 16.66
N ASP A 85 6.64 -13.84 15.91
CA ASP A 85 5.62 -12.96 16.45
C ASP A 85 4.41 -13.73 17.01
N TRP A 86 4.11 -14.91 16.46
CA TRP A 86 2.90 -15.68 16.81
C TRP A 86 3.14 -17.15 17.16
N ALA A 87 4.38 -17.66 17.06
CA ALA A 87 4.66 -19.09 17.17
C ALA A 87 3.83 -19.95 16.21
N VAL A 88 3.50 -19.41 15.03
CA VAL A 88 2.71 -20.07 13.99
C VAL A 88 3.60 -20.47 12.82
N THR A 89 3.38 -21.69 12.31
CA THR A 89 3.95 -22.12 11.03
C THR A 89 3.04 -21.63 9.90
N LEU A 90 3.57 -20.83 8.98
CA LEU A 90 2.79 -20.37 7.84
C LEU A 90 2.49 -21.53 6.86
N PRO A 91 1.31 -21.51 6.22
CA PRO A 91 1.03 -22.37 5.07
C PRO A 91 2.05 -22.15 3.94
N PRO A 92 2.16 -23.11 2.99
CA PRO A 92 3.01 -22.93 1.82
C PRO A 92 2.55 -21.75 0.95
N PRO A 93 3.42 -21.21 0.08
CA PRO A 93 3.04 -20.18 -0.89
C PRO A 93 1.77 -20.55 -1.67
N GLY A 94 0.89 -19.58 -1.90
CA GLY A 94 -0.43 -19.79 -2.50
C GLY A 94 -1.55 -20.10 -1.51
N HIS A 95 -1.23 -20.66 -0.34
CA HIS A 95 -2.21 -21.05 0.69
C HIS A 95 -2.32 -20.03 1.84
N TYR A 96 -1.55 -18.95 1.77
CA TYR A 96 -1.72 -17.78 2.61
C TYR A 96 -1.45 -16.51 1.80
N ALA A 97 -1.99 -15.41 2.28
CA ALA A 97 -1.75 -14.08 1.78
C ALA A 97 -1.24 -13.18 2.89
N ALA A 98 -0.46 -12.19 2.49
CA ALA A 98 -0.17 -11.05 3.34
C ALA A 98 -0.50 -9.76 2.59
N GLY A 99 -0.83 -8.73 3.35
CA GLY A 99 -1.18 -7.44 2.81
C GLY A 99 -0.81 -6.32 3.76
N LEU A 100 -0.29 -5.21 3.22
CA LEU A 100 0.00 -4.03 4.01
C LEU A 100 -1.23 -3.13 4.05
N VAL A 101 -1.67 -2.75 5.25
CA VAL A 101 -2.90 -2.00 5.50
C VAL A 101 -2.57 -0.73 6.29
N PHE A 102 -3.01 0.40 5.76
CA PHE A 102 -3.04 1.67 6.48
C PHE A 102 -4.30 1.74 7.32
N LEU A 103 -4.12 2.06 8.59
CA LEU A 103 -5.16 2.13 9.61
C LEU A 103 -5.17 3.53 10.28
N PRO A 104 -6.30 3.92 10.89
CA PRO A 104 -6.38 5.09 11.74
C PRO A 104 -5.28 5.18 12.81
N GLN A 105 -4.84 6.41 13.09
CA GLN A 105 -3.98 6.72 14.23
C GLN A 105 -4.72 6.51 15.55
N ASP A 106 -6.00 6.88 15.62
CA ASP A 106 -6.84 6.64 16.78
C ASP A 106 -7.00 5.12 17.03
N ALA A 107 -6.69 4.69 18.26
CA ALA A 107 -6.67 3.28 18.60
C ALA A 107 -8.07 2.63 18.60
N THR A 108 -9.10 3.40 18.93
CA THR A 108 -10.50 2.93 18.96
C THR A 108 -11.01 2.73 17.54
N GLU A 109 -10.83 3.73 16.68
CA GLU A 109 -11.19 3.64 15.26
C GLU A 109 -10.38 2.55 14.54
N ARG A 110 -9.09 2.40 14.87
CA ARG A 110 -8.25 1.32 14.35
C ARG A 110 -8.81 -0.05 14.72
N LYS A 111 -9.20 -0.25 15.98
CA LYS A 111 -9.82 -1.52 16.44
C LYS A 111 -11.13 -1.79 15.70
N GLN A 112 -11.96 -0.77 15.48
CA GLN A 112 -13.20 -0.90 14.71
C GLN A 112 -12.93 -1.28 13.25
N CYS A 113 -11.96 -0.63 12.59
CA CYS A 113 -11.56 -0.98 11.23
C CYS A 113 -11.09 -2.44 11.12
N LYS A 114 -10.24 -2.88 12.05
CA LYS A 114 -9.76 -4.28 12.11
C LYS A 114 -10.92 -5.25 12.29
N ALA A 115 -11.85 -4.97 13.21
CA ALA A 115 -13.02 -5.81 13.44
C ALA A 115 -13.89 -5.97 12.18
N VAL A 116 -14.09 -4.90 11.40
CA VAL A 116 -14.82 -4.98 10.12
C VAL A 116 -14.09 -5.86 9.11
N VAL A 117 -12.76 -5.74 9.00
CA VAL A 117 -11.96 -6.60 8.12
C VAL A 117 -12.05 -8.06 8.55
N GLU A 118 -11.90 -8.34 9.84
CA GLU A 118 -11.99 -9.69 10.42
C GLU A 118 -13.38 -10.32 10.23
N ASP A 119 -14.44 -9.51 10.28
CA ASP A 119 -15.78 -9.97 9.96
C ASP A 119 -15.92 -10.40 8.50
N PHE A 120 -15.39 -9.62 7.55
CA PHE A 120 -15.38 -10.03 6.14
C PHE A 120 -14.49 -11.26 5.88
N ILE A 121 -13.38 -11.42 6.60
CA ILE A 121 -12.56 -12.65 6.54
C ILE A 121 -13.40 -13.86 6.91
N ARG A 122 -14.13 -13.78 8.04
CA ARG A 122 -15.04 -14.84 8.49
C ARG A 122 -16.17 -15.09 7.49
N GLN A 123 -16.81 -14.04 6.97
CA GLN A 123 -17.89 -14.17 5.98
C GLN A 123 -17.45 -14.83 4.67
N GLN A 124 -16.20 -14.64 4.25
CA GLN A 124 -15.64 -15.31 3.07
C GLN A 124 -15.03 -16.68 3.38
N ASN A 125 -15.28 -17.23 4.57
CA ASN A 125 -14.77 -18.52 5.04
C ASN A 125 -13.24 -18.63 4.96
N GLN A 126 -12.51 -17.57 5.30
CA GLN A 126 -11.04 -17.57 5.37
C GLN A 126 -10.58 -17.51 6.83
N GLN A 127 -9.31 -17.83 7.07
CA GLN A 127 -8.75 -17.88 8.42
C GLN A 127 -7.82 -16.69 8.66
N LEU A 128 -8.10 -15.89 9.68
CA LEU A 128 -7.18 -14.87 10.14
C LEU A 128 -5.98 -15.54 10.83
N ILE A 129 -4.77 -15.27 10.36
CA ILE A 129 -3.54 -15.67 11.06
C ILE A 129 -3.21 -14.60 12.10
N GLY A 130 -3.18 -13.33 11.69
CA GLY A 130 -2.84 -12.25 12.59
C GLY A 130 -2.62 -10.91 11.92
N TRP A 131 -2.46 -9.90 12.78
CA TRP A 131 -2.06 -8.55 12.40
C TRP A 131 -0.68 -8.27 12.99
N ARG A 132 0.28 -7.92 12.13
CA ARG A 132 1.64 -7.56 12.52
C ARG A 132 1.84 -6.06 12.38
N PRO A 133 2.20 -5.33 13.45
CA PRO A 133 2.73 -3.98 13.31
C PRO A 133 3.96 -3.99 12.40
N VAL A 134 3.96 -3.17 11.34
CA VAL A 134 5.13 -3.07 10.45
C VAL A 134 6.16 -2.17 11.13
N PRO A 135 7.40 -2.61 11.31
CA PRO A 135 8.47 -1.72 11.74
C PRO A 135 8.59 -0.56 10.75
N ALA A 136 8.42 0.67 11.25
CA ALA A 136 8.55 1.89 10.48
C ALA A 136 9.45 2.87 11.24
N ASP A 137 10.46 3.40 10.57
CA ASP A 137 11.44 4.31 11.18
C ASP A 137 11.34 5.70 10.55
N ALA A 138 10.35 6.46 11.02
CA ALA A 138 10.10 7.82 10.55
C ALA A 138 11.25 8.79 10.87
N ASP A 139 12.03 8.52 11.94
CA ASP A 139 13.13 9.38 12.34
C ASP A 139 14.39 9.08 11.51
N ALA A 140 14.76 7.81 11.30
CA ALA A 140 15.88 7.44 10.45
C ALA A 140 15.66 7.81 8.96
N ALA A 141 14.41 7.82 8.53
CA ALA A 141 14.04 8.25 7.18
C ALA A 141 13.89 9.78 7.04
N ASP A 142 14.04 10.55 8.13
CA ASP A 142 13.85 12.01 8.14
C ASP A 142 12.50 12.43 7.52
N ILE A 143 11.40 11.83 7.98
CA ILE A 143 10.07 12.11 7.43
C ILE A 143 9.61 13.50 7.84
N GLY A 144 9.27 14.33 6.85
CA GLY A 144 8.82 15.69 7.08
C GLY A 144 7.53 15.78 7.93
N PRO A 145 7.36 16.87 8.71
CA PRO A 145 6.24 17.06 9.63
C PRO A 145 4.86 16.87 8.99
N SER A 146 4.69 17.30 7.74
CA SER A 146 3.41 17.20 7.04
C SER A 146 3.04 15.75 6.70
N ALA A 147 4.01 14.95 6.23
CA ALA A 147 3.81 13.52 6.01
C ALA A 147 3.57 12.79 7.34
N ARG A 148 4.36 13.09 8.36
CA ARG A 148 4.25 12.51 9.72
C ARG A 148 2.89 12.80 10.38
N ALA A 149 2.34 14.00 10.18
CA ALA A 149 1.03 14.38 10.73
C ALA A 149 -0.13 13.52 10.19
N THR A 150 0.04 12.95 9.00
CA THR A 150 -0.97 12.12 8.30
C THR A 150 -0.54 10.66 8.15
N GLU A 151 0.56 10.27 8.81
CA GLU A 151 1.11 8.92 8.81
C GLU A 151 0.11 7.94 9.40
N PRO A 152 -0.35 6.94 8.63
CA PRO A 152 -1.27 5.93 9.15
C PRO A 152 -0.52 4.97 10.06
N VAL A 153 -1.25 4.26 10.93
CA VAL A 153 -0.69 3.06 11.55
C VAL A 153 -0.62 1.99 10.48
N ILE A 154 0.58 1.44 10.27
CA ILE A 154 0.84 0.45 9.23
C ILE A 154 0.90 -0.94 9.88
N GLU A 155 -0.04 -1.80 9.48
CA GLU A 155 -0.05 -3.20 9.91
C GLU A 155 -0.11 -4.13 8.69
N GLN A 156 0.59 -5.25 8.77
CA GLN A 156 0.43 -6.37 7.86
C GLN A 156 -0.68 -7.29 8.34
N LEU A 157 -1.58 -7.64 7.43
CA LEU A 157 -2.66 -8.61 7.65
C LEU A 157 -2.29 -9.94 6.99
N PHE A 158 -2.31 -11.02 7.75
CA PHE A 158 -2.07 -12.38 7.28
C PHE A 158 -3.35 -13.19 7.31
N ILE A 159 -3.67 -13.84 6.19
CA ILE A 159 -4.86 -14.68 6.01
C ILE A 159 -4.44 -16.02 5.42
N ALA A 160 -4.86 -17.12 6.03
CA ALA A 160 -4.76 -18.46 5.45
C ALA A 160 -6.02 -18.81 4.66
N ALA A 161 -5.82 -19.54 3.57
CA ALA A 161 -6.90 -20.18 2.85
C ALA A 161 -7.50 -21.30 3.72
N SER A 162 -8.83 -21.37 3.80
CA SER A 162 -9.49 -22.56 4.32
C SER A 162 -9.41 -23.72 3.31
N ASP A 163 -9.77 -24.93 3.74
CA ASP A 163 -9.84 -26.09 2.84
C ASP A 163 -10.78 -25.85 1.65
N GLY A 164 -10.41 -26.37 0.48
CA GLY A 164 -11.24 -26.34 -0.73
C GLY A 164 -11.08 -25.10 -1.61
N PHE A 165 -10.16 -24.18 -1.30
CA PHE A 165 -9.80 -23.07 -2.19
C PHE A 165 -8.56 -23.42 -3.01
N SER A 166 -8.61 -23.15 -4.32
CA SER A 166 -7.43 -23.09 -5.18
C SER A 166 -6.80 -21.69 -5.08
N ASP A 167 -5.56 -21.55 -5.55
CA ASP A 167 -4.84 -20.25 -5.54
C ASP A 167 -5.69 -19.10 -6.14
N ASP A 168 -6.34 -19.34 -7.28
CA ASP A 168 -7.14 -18.31 -7.96
C ASP A 168 -8.47 -18.04 -7.25
N SER A 169 -9.11 -19.07 -6.67
CA SER A 169 -10.35 -18.86 -5.91
C SER A 169 -10.08 -18.14 -4.61
N PHE A 170 -8.92 -18.36 -3.97
CA PHE A 170 -8.48 -17.64 -2.79
C PHE A 170 -8.17 -16.16 -3.09
N GLU A 171 -7.43 -15.86 -4.15
CA GLU A 171 -7.21 -14.47 -4.61
C GLU A 171 -8.53 -13.72 -4.84
N ARG A 172 -9.55 -14.40 -5.37
CA ARG A 172 -10.89 -13.82 -5.51
C ARG A 172 -11.51 -13.48 -4.15
N GLN A 173 -11.37 -14.34 -3.14
CA GLN A 173 -11.87 -14.05 -1.79
C GLN A 173 -11.13 -12.86 -1.16
N LEU A 174 -9.81 -12.79 -1.31
CA LEU A 174 -9.01 -11.66 -0.84
C LEU A 174 -9.45 -10.34 -1.49
N TYR A 175 -9.75 -10.37 -2.79
CA TYR A 175 -10.32 -9.23 -3.49
C TYR A 175 -11.67 -8.78 -2.90
N LEU A 176 -12.57 -9.74 -2.60
CA LEU A 176 -13.87 -9.44 -1.99
C LEU A 176 -13.73 -8.86 -0.58
N ILE A 177 -12.92 -9.50 0.27
CA ILE A 177 -12.60 -9.02 1.63
C ILE A 177 -12.12 -7.58 1.57
N ARG A 178 -11.11 -7.30 0.73
CA ARG A 178 -10.56 -5.95 0.55
C ARG A 178 -11.61 -4.95 0.06
N LYS A 179 -12.39 -5.31 -0.97
CA LYS A 179 -13.35 -4.40 -1.60
C LYS A 179 -14.50 -4.08 -0.66
N GLN A 180 -15.04 -5.08 0.04
CA GLN A 180 -16.17 -4.93 0.95
C GLN A 180 -15.76 -4.16 2.22
N SER A 181 -14.68 -4.57 2.89
CA SER A 181 -14.16 -3.85 4.06
C SER A 181 -13.86 -2.38 3.73
N THR A 182 -13.16 -2.11 2.63
CA THR A 182 -12.86 -0.73 2.19
C THR A 182 -14.13 0.07 1.94
N LYS A 183 -15.15 -0.53 1.32
CA LYS A 183 -16.43 0.14 1.06
C LYS A 183 -17.15 0.49 2.36
N VAL A 184 -17.21 -0.42 3.31
CA VAL A 184 -17.87 -0.18 4.60
C VAL A 184 -17.12 0.90 5.38
N ILE A 185 -15.82 0.71 5.61
CA ILE A 185 -15.02 1.60 6.45
C ILE A 185 -14.92 3.00 5.85
N ARG A 186 -14.57 3.14 4.55
CA ARG A 186 -14.39 4.47 3.96
C ARG A 186 -15.70 5.25 3.79
N ASN A 187 -16.87 4.63 3.93
CA ASN A 187 -18.17 5.31 3.93
C ASN A 187 -18.78 5.46 5.33
N ASP A 188 -18.12 4.96 6.37
CA ASP A 188 -18.58 5.11 7.75
C ASP A 188 -18.24 6.50 8.27
N THR A 189 -19.22 7.40 8.29
CA THR A 189 -19.05 8.78 8.75
C THR A 189 -18.98 8.91 10.27
N THR A 190 -19.18 7.83 11.02
CA THR A 190 -19.01 7.83 12.48
C THR A 190 -17.53 7.75 12.90
N LEU A 191 -16.66 7.27 12.00
CA LEU A 191 -15.21 7.24 12.16
C LEU A 191 -14.60 8.53 11.61
N ALA A 192 -13.91 9.32 12.44
CA ALA A 192 -13.33 10.59 12.00
C ALA A 192 -12.16 10.40 11.03
N GLN A 193 -11.40 9.31 11.18
CA GLN A 193 -10.24 8.96 10.39
C GLN A 193 -10.52 7.87 9.33
N HIS A 194 -11.78 7.63 9.00
CA HIS A 194 -12.23 6.63 8.02
C HIS A 194 -11.47 6.67 6.67
N ALA A 195 -11.05 7.87 6.26
CA ALA A 195 -10.33 8.10 5.01
C ALA A 195 -8.89 7.57 5.01
N MET A 196 -8.28 7.37 6.19
CA MET A 196 -6.94 6.76 6.32
C MET A 196 -6.94 5.27 6.00
N PHE A 197 -8.08 4.59 6.14
CA PHE A 197 -8.16 3.16 5.87
C PHE A 197 -7.86 2.86 4.40
N TYR A 198 -6.80 2.10 4.16
CA TYR A 198 -6.40 1.72 2.81
C TYR A 198 -5.58 0.44 2.80
N VAL A 199 -6.04 -0.55 2.03
CA VAL A 199 -5.31 -1.81 1.82
C VAL A 199 -4.37 -1.65 0.63
N CYS A 200 -3.07 -1.47 0.87
CA CYS A 200 -2.03 -1.31 -0.16
C CYS A 200 -1.99 -2.53 -1.07
N SER A 201 -1.85 -3.70 -0.47
CA SER A 201 -1.93 -5.01 -1.10
C SER A 201 -2.64 -5.99 -0.17
N LEU A 202 -3.19 -7.06 -0.73
CA LEU A 202 -3.64 -8.24 0.00
C LEU A 202 -3.71 -9.36 -1.03
N SER A 203 -2.66 -10.19 -1.09
CA SER A 203 -2.43 -11.16 -2.17
C SER A 203 -1.50 -12.28 -1.70
N THR A 204 -1.59 -13.42 -2.36
CA THR A 204 -0.66 -14.55 -2.23
C THR A 204 0.61 -14.35 -3.07
N LYS A 205 0.60 -13.38 -3.99
CA LYS A 205 1.64 -13.21 -5.03
C LYS A 205 2.53 -12.01 -4.78
N VAL A 206 1.97 -10.88 -4.32
CA VAL A 206 2.69 -9.60 -4.22
C VAL A 206 2.44 -8.87 -2.92
N ILE A 207 3.41 -8.05 -2.51
CA ILE A 207 3.26 -7.07 -1.42
C ILE A 207 3.77 -5.70 -1.85
N ILE A 208 3.17 -4.64 -1.31
CA ILE A 208 3.50 -3.25 -1.64
C ILE A 208 3.86 -2.49 -0.37
N TYR A 209 5.09 -1.97 -0.34
CA TYR A 209 5.58 -1.02 0.65
C TYR A 209 5.64 0.35 0.00
N LYS A 210 4.83 1.28 0.49
CA LYS A 210 4.73 2.63 -0.06
C LYS A 210 4.29 3.61 1.00
N GLY A 211 4.44 4.89 0.72
CA GLY A 211 3.93 5.94 1.58
C GLY A 211 4.17 7.32 0.98
N GLN A 212 3.82 8.35 1.75
CA GLN A 212 4.15 9.73 1.44
C GLN A 212 5.65 9.98 1.73
N LEU A 213 6.49 9.38 0.90
CA LEU A 213 7.93 9.27 1.06
C LEU A 213 8.62 9.83 -0.17
N MET A 214 9.82 10.36 0.01
CA MET A 214 10.78 10.56 -1.07
C MET A 214 11.42 9.22 -1.46
N PRO A 215 11.95 9.09 -2.68
CA PRO A 215 12.53 7.83 -3.15
C PRO A 215 13.60 7.24 -2.21
N GLU A 216 14.52 8.07 -1.73
CA GLU A 216 15.61 7.70 -0.82
C GLU A 216 15.18 7.38 0.62
N GLN A 217 13.92 7.66 0.96
CA GLN A 217 13.36 7.39 2.28
C GLN A 217 12.78 5.98 2.39
N VAL A 218 12.37 5.35 1.28
CA VAL A 218 11.61 4.08 1.30
C VAL A 218 12.37 2.96 2.01
N MET A 219 13.64 2.77 1.67
CA MET A 219 14.47 1.71 2.26
C MET A 219 14.82 1.98 3.73
N LYS A 220 14.90 3.26 4.13
CA LYS A 220 15.17 3.66 5.52
C LYS A 220 13.92 3.53 6.38
N TYR A 221 12.78 3.92 5.82
CA TYR A 221 11.50 3.95 6.51
C TYR A 221 10.95 2.55 6.78
N PHE A 222 11.18 1.58 5.88
CA PHE A 222 10.76 0.19 6.06
C PHE A 222 11.95 -0.76 6.28
N PRO A 223 12.41 -0.96 7.53
CA PRO A 223 13.50 -1.88 7.86
C PRO A 223 13.34 -3.30 7.31
N ASP A 224 12.10 -3.82 7.20
CA ASP A 224 11.80 -5.12 6.61
C ASP A 224 12.46 -5.31 5.23
N LEU A 225 12.53 -4.25 4.42
CA LEU A 225 13.12 -4.29 3.06
C LEU A 225 14.64 -4.51 3.06
N ASN A 226 15.31 -4.34 4.20
CA ASN A 226 16.75 -4.58 4.35
C ASN A 226 17.07 -5.94 4.98
N ASP A 227 16.05 -6.74 5.35
CA ASP A 227 16.26 -8.08 5.87
C ASP A 227 16.76 -9.02 4.75
N PRO A 228 17.89 -9.74 4.94
CA PRO A 228 18.42 -10.64 3.92
C PRO A 228 17.45 -11.76 3.48
N ASP A 229 16.51 -12.16 4.34
CA ASP A 229 15.49 -13.17 4.04
C ASP A 229 14.34 -12.58 3.21
N PHE A 230 14.27 -11.25 3.07
CA PHE A 230 13.35 -10.57 2.17
C PHE A 230 13.84 -10.74 0.73
N THR A 231 13.46 -11.86 0.11
CA THR A 231 13.85 -12.20 -1.26
C THR A 231 12.67 -12.09 -2.23
N SER A 232 12.95 -11.61 -3.44
CA SER A 232 11.97 -11.52 -4.51
C SER A 232 12.60 -11.86 -5.86
N HIS A 233 11.77 -12.28 -6.82
CA HIS A 233 12.17 -12.44 -8.23
C HIS A 233 11.77 -11.24 -9.10
N LEU A 234 10.99 -10.31 -8.55
CA LEU A 234 10.48 -9.10 -9.19
C LEU A 234 10.44 -7.96 -8.16
N ALA A 235 10.89 -6.78 -8.54
CA ALA A 235 10.67 -5.56 -7.79
C ALA A 235 10.28 -4.44 -8.76
N MET A 236 9.17 -3.75 -8.49
CA MET A 236 8.72 -2.59 -9.26
C MET A 236 8.67 -1.38 -8.34
N VAL A 237 9.32 -0.30 -8.75
CA VAL A 237 9.44 0.93 -7.97
C VAL A 237 8.76 2.09 -8.67
N HIS A 238 8.28 3.05 -7.88
CA HIS A 238 7.66 4.26 -8.38
C HIS A 238 8.01 5.44 -7.49
N SER A 239 8.27 6.58 -8.13
CA SER A 239 8.40 7.88 -7.50
C SER A 239 7.36 8.81 -8.11
N ARG A 240 6.53 9.43 -7.29
CA ARG A 240 5.49 10.35 -7.72
C ARG A 240 6.00 11.79 -7.67
N PHE A 241 5.61 12.56 -8.68
CA PHE A 241 5.70 14.03 -8.70
C PHE A 241 4.30 14.54 -8.99
N SER A 242 3.76 15.41 -8.14
CA SER A 242 2.45 16.02 -8.32
C SER A 242 2.61 17.53 -8.35
N THR A 243 2.14 18.18 -9.42
CA THR A 243 2.23 19.64 -9.52
C THR A 243 1.09 20.35 -8.79
N ASN A 244 0.00 19.65 -8.43
CA ASN A 244 -1.26 20.29 -7.97
C ASN A 244 -2.07 19.47 -6.94
N THR A 245 -1.59 18.33 -6.45
CA THR A 245 -2.35 17.49 -5.51
C THR A 245 -1.79 17.62 -4.10
N PHE A 246 -2.67 17.59 -3.10
CA PHE A 246 -2.20 17.42 -1.72
C PHE A 246 -1.70 15.98 -1.56
N PRO A 247 -0.44 15.81 -1.14
CA PRO A 247 0.13 14.48 -0.98
C PRO A 247 -0.63 13.70 0.09
N SER A 248 -0.84 12.41 -0.16
CA SER A 248 -1.44 11.49 0.80
C SER A 248 -0.83 10.10 0.66
N TRP A 249 -0.68 9.41 1.78
CA TRP A 249 -0.08 8.08 1.86
C TRP A 249 -0.72 7.07 0.89
N ASP A 250 -2.05 7.09 0.75
CA ASP A 250 -2.78 6.15 -0.09
C ASP A 250 -2.67 6.40 -1.61
N ARG A 251 -2.23 7.61 -2.02
CA ARG A 251 -2.01 8.00 -3.42
C ARG A 251 -0.64 7.61 -3.95
N ALA A 252 0.33 7.34 -3.08
CA ALA A 252 1.62 6.81 -3.49
C ALA A 252 1.43 5.54 -4.34
N GLN A 253 2.35 5.26 -5.24
CA GLN A 253 2.36 4.01 -6.02
C GLN A 253 3.62 3.20 -5.64
N PRO A 254 3.70 1.90 -5.98
CA PRO A 254 2.81 1.12 -6.86
C PRO A 254 1.34 0.97 -6.41
N ASN A 255 0.45 0.78 -7.39
CA ASN A 255 -0.90 0.24 -7.17
C ASN A 255 -0.89 -1.28 -7.31
N ARG A 256 -1.97 -1.95 -6.88
CA ARG A 256 -2.08 -3.43 -6.79
C ARG A 256 -1.62 -4.22 -8.03
N PHE A 257 -1.74 -3.64 -9.23
CA PHE A 257 -1.37 -4.29 -10.48
C PHE A 257 -0.54 -3.41 -11.42
N MET A 258 -0.25 -2.16 -11.04
CA MET A 258 0.39 -1.22 -11.96
C MET A 258 1.10 -0.08 -11.24
N SER A 259 2.12 0.45 -11.89
CA SER A 259 2.67 1.77 -11.63
C SER A 259 2.48 2.60 -12.89
N HIS A 260 2.09 3.86 -12.74
CA HIS A 260 1.76 4.74 -13.85
C HIS A 260 2.69 5.93 -13.89
N ASN A 261 3.30 6.12 -15.06
CA ASN A 261 4.07 7.30 -15.41
C ASN A 261 3.35 8.05 -16.53
N GLY A 262 2.80 9.22 -16.20
CA GLY A 262 2.03 10.04 -17.13
C GLY A 262 0.65 10.39 -16.59
N GLU A 263 -0.22 10.84 -17.49
CA GLU A 263 -1.56 11.34 -17.15
C GLU A 263 -2.63 10.71 -18.06
N ILE A 264 -3.76 10.31 -17.48
CA ILE A 264 -4.92 9.82 -18.24
C ILE A 264 -5.83 11.01 -18.55
N ASN A 265 -5.60 11.68 -19.67
CA ASN A 265 -6.35 12.88 -20.09
C ASN A 265 -7.85 12.62 -20.40
N THR A 266 -8.26 11.36 -20.54
CA THR A 266 -9.65 10.94 -20.77
C THR A 266 -10.37 10.42 -19.52
N LEU A 267 -9.80 10.64 -18.32
CA LEU A 267 -10.25 10.05 -17.05
C LEU A 267 -11.77 10.15 -16.82
N ARG A 268 -12.36 11.34 -17.03
CA ARG A 268 -13.80 11.56 -16.82
C ARG A 268 -14.66 10.70 -17.75
N GLY A 269 -14.27 10.58 -19.02
CA GLY A 269 -14.93 9.72 -19.99
C GLY A 269 -14.88 8.26 -19.55
N ASN A 270 -13.69 7.78 -19.17
CA ASN A 270 -13.50 6.41 -18.70
C ASN A 270 -14.33 6.10 -17.45
N GLN A 271 -14.39 7.02 -16.48
CA GLN A 271 -15.22 6.87 -15.27
C GLN A 271 -16.71 6.76 -15.60
N ASN A 272 -17.23 7.61 -16.49
CA ASN A 272 -18.64 7.56 -16.89
C ASN A 272 -18.99 6.26 -17.59
N TRP A 273 -18.13 5.79 -18.51
CA TRP A 273 -18.33 4.52 -19.19
C TRP A 273 -18.31 3.32 -18.24
N MET A 274 -17.46 3.33 -17.22
CA MET A 274 -17.47 2.28 -16.20
C MET A 274 -18.74 2.30 -15.36
N ARG A 275 -19.20 3.46 -14.89
CA ARG A 275 -20.47 3.57 -14.14
C ARG A 275 -21.67 3.07 -14.93
N ALA A 276 -21.72 3.33 -16.23
CA ALA A 276 -22.79 2.82 -17.09
C ALA A 276 -22.81 1.28 -17.20
N ARG A 277 -21.64 0.63 -17.07
CA ARG A 277 -21.49 -0.83 -17.11
C ARG A 277 -21.69 -1.51 -15.75
N GLU A 278 -21.43 -0.81 -14.65
CA GLU A 278 -21.51 -1.37 -13.29
C GLU A 278 -22.88 -1.97 -12.96
N GLY A 279 -23.97 -1.41 -13.47
CA GLY A 279 -25.32 -1.95 -13.26
C GLY A 279 -25.63 -3.26 -14.01
N MET A 280 -24.74 -3.71 -14.90
CA MET A 280 -24.90 -4.92 -15.72
C MET A 280 -23.89 -6.03 -15.39
N LEU A 281 -23.03 -5.84 -14.36
CA LEU A 281 -21.95 -6.76 -13.97
C LEU A 281 -22.26 -7.55 -12.69
#